data_AF-A0A9W6AWZ1-F1
#
_entry.id   AF-A0A9W6AWZ1-F1
#
_cell.length_a   1.000
_cell.length_b   1.000
_cell.length_c   1.000
_cell.angle_alpha   90.00
_cell.angle_beta   90.00
_cell.angle_gamma   90.00
#
_symmetry.space_group_name_H-M   'P 1'
#
loop_
_entity.id
_entity.type
_entity.pdbx_description
1 polymer ?
#
loop_
_entity_poly.entity_id
_entity_poly.type
_entity_poly.pdbx_seq_one_letter_code
_entity_poly.pdbx_strand_id
1 'polypeptide(L)'
;METNSGLKTPFVELDLRDRKPVSPFGKLPLEIVYQICKFLPSDSLKALTEASLHIHLVTQDNLFWKQYMQQNMPWFWELQAAKNQKAPADLNYKRMYMWLEKMTAPRYGMDDVKLIGVANRRRIWGVCEDLADRYNKSLNQPTVNPMQWGSG
;
A
#
# COMPACT_ATOMS: atom_id res chain seq x y z
N MET A 1 -18.47 -14.82 11.01
CA MET A 1 -17.51 -14.22 10.06
C MET A 1 -17.99 -12.79 9.85
N GLU A 2 -17.53 -11.83 10.64
CA GLU A 2 -17.95 -10.44 10.41
C GLU A 2 -17.22 -9.92 9.18
N THR A 3 -17.88 -10.05 8.04
CA THR A 3 -17.47 -9.34 6.83
C THR A 3 -17.52 -7.85 7.18
N ASN A 4 -16.39 -7.16 7.12
CA ASN A 4 -16.36 -5.70 7.25
C ASN A 4 -17.17 -5.10 6.09
N SER A 5 -18.47 -4.94 6.31
CA SER A 5 -19.45 -4.46 5.33
C SER A 5 -19.09 -3.07 4.80
N GLY A 6 -18.32 -2.32 5.60
CA GLY A 6 -17.75 -1.03 5.23
C GLY A 6 -16.80 -1.08 4.03
N LEU A 7 -16.20 -2.24 3.71
CA LEU A 7 -15.29 -2.38 2.56
C LEU A 7 -15.99 -2.32 1.20
N LYS A 8 -17.31 -2.49 1.17
CA LYS A 8 -18.13 -2.42 -0.06
C LYS A 8 -18.84 -1.09 -0.24
N THR A 9 -18.74 -0.19 0.74
CA THR A 9 -19.41 1.10 0.65
C THR A 9 -18.76 1.93 -0.46
N PRO A 10 -19.56 2.53 -1.37
CA PRO A 10 -19.04 3.36 -2.44
C PRO A 10 -18.41 4.65 -1.90
N PHE A 11 -17.73 5.39 -2.77
CA PHE A 11 -17.26 6.74 -2.46
C PHE A 11 -18.46 7.67 -2.21
N VAL A 12 -18.26 8.66 -1.34
CA VAL A 12 -19.28 9.67 -1.06
C VAL A 12 -19.33 10.63 -2.24
N GLU A 13 -20.48 10.71 -2.90
CA GLU A 13 -20.74 11.70 -3.92
C GLU A 13 -20.88 13.07 -3.24
N LEU A 14 -20.05 14.03 -3.67
CA LEU A 14 -20.03 15.37 -3.11
C LEU A 14 -20.85 16.30 -4.01
N ASP A 15 -21.92 16.89 -3.46
CA ASP A 15 -22.62 17.98 -4.12
C ASP A 15 -21.76 19.25 -4.06
N LEU A 16 -21.07 19.54 -5.16
CA LEU A 16 -20.21 20.71 -5.29
C LEU A 16 -20.99 21.99 -5.55
N ARG A 17 -22.28 21.90 -5.93
CA ARG A 17 -23.07 23.03 -6.44
C ARG A 17 -22.24 23.86 -7.44
N ASP A 18 -22.14 25.17 -7.23
CA ASP A 18 -21.34 26.10 -8.03
C ASP A 18 -19.91 26.32 -7.51
N ARG A 19 -19.49 25.59 -6.46
CA ARG A 19 -18.15 25.79 -5.87
C ARG A 19 -17.10 25.22 -6.81
N LYS A 20 -16.20 26.08 -7.28
CA LYS A 20 -14.96 25.70 -7.95
C LYS A 20 -13.79 25.91 -6.99
N PRO A 21 -13.36 24.88 -6.26
CA PRO A 21 -12.24 25.01 -5.33
C PRO A 21 -10.99 25.40 -6.11
N VAL A 22 -10.42 26.56 -5.79
CA VAL A 22 -9.15 26.98 -6.38
C VAL A 22 -8.06 26.10 -5.77
N SER A 23 -7.42 25.30 -6.61
CA SER A 23 -6.32 24.43 -6.21
C SER A 23 -5.16 24.62 -7.20
N PRO A 24 -3.91 24.76 -6.74
CA PRO A 24 -2.76 24.80 -7.64
C PRO A 24 -2.65 23.51 -8.47
N PHE A 25 -3.12 22.38 -7.92
CA PHE A 25 -3.15 21.09 -8.61
C PHE A 25 -4.19 21.04 -9.75
N GLY A 26 -5.24 21.87 -9.70
CA GLY A 26 -6.25 21.94 -10.76
C GLY A 26 -5.74 22.49 -12.09
N LYS A 27 -4.51 23.04 -12.10
CA LYS A 27 -3.83 23.50 -13.32
C LYS A 27 -2.94 22.43 -13.94
N LEU A 28 -2.71 21.31 -13.25
CA LEU A 28 -1.85 20.22 -13.70
C LEU A 28 -2.68 19.18 -14.46
N PRO A 29 -2.07 18.45 -15.42
CA PRO A 29 -2.68 17.25 -15.97
C PRO A 29 -2.99 16.23 -14.87
N LEU A 30 -4.10 15.50 -15.01
CA LEU A 30 -4.58 14.54 -14.02
C LEU A 30 -3.52 13.48 -13.69
N GLU A 31 -2.77 13.05 -14.70
CA GLU A 31 -1.71 12.06 -14.59
C GLU A 31 -0.61 12.54 -13.66
N ILE A 32 -0.25 13.82 -13.73
CA ILE A 32 0.78 14.42 -12.87
C ILE A 32 0.28 14.47 -11.43
N VAL A 33 -0.98 14.86 -11.22
CA VAL A 33 -1.58 14.85 -9.89
C VAL A 33 -1.61 13.43 -9.31
N TYR A 34 -1.94 12.42 -10.12
CA TYR A 34 -1.89 11.02 -9.72
C TYR A 34 -0.49 10.59 -9.32
N GLN A 35 0.53 10.93 -10.10
CA GLN A 35 1.92 10.60 -9.76
C GLN A 35 2.33 11.25 -8.44
N ILE A 36 2.07 12.55 -8.26
CA ILE A 36 2.33 13.26 -7.00
C ILE A 36 1.69 12.51 -5.84
N CYS A 37 0.40 12.20 -5.92
CA CYS A 37 -0.32 11.48 -4.87
C CYS A 37 0.26 10.07 -4.61
N LYS A 38 0.75 9.36 -5.63
CA LYS A 38 1.35 8.03 -5.47
C LYS A 38 2.72 8.04 -4.79
N PHE A 39 3.46 9.14 -4.88
CA PHE A 39 4.75 9.31 -4.19
C PHE A 39 4.62 9.79 -2.74
N LEU A 40 3.43 10.24 -2.32
CA LEU A 40 3.22 10.68 -0.95
C LEU A 40 3.09 9.50 0.01
N PRO A 41 3.71 9.55 1.21
CA PRO A 41 3.37 8.68 2.31
C PRO A 41 1.88 8.80 2.68
N SER A 42 1.32 7.73 3.25
CA SER A 42 -0.11 7.67 3.61
C SER A 42 -0.62 8.88 4.37
N ASP A 43 0.10 9.29 5.42
CA ASP A 43 -0.34 10.38 6.29
C ASP A 43 -0.33 11.72 5.56
N SER A 44 0.68 11.95 4.70
CA SER A 44 0.75 13.13 3.84
C SER A 44 -0.35 13.12 2.78
N LEU A 45 -0.66 11.96 2.20
CA LEU A 45 -1.75 11.82 1.23
C LEU A 45 -3.10 12.12 1.90
N LYS A 46 -3.34 11.61 3.11
CA LYS A 46 -4.55 11.91 3.89
C LYS A 46 -4.67 13.40 4.16
N ALA A 47 -3.63 14.02 4.73
CA ALA A 47 -3.60 15.45 5.00
C ALA A 47 -3.85 16.28 3.72
N LEU A 48 -3.28 15.87 2.59
CA LEU A 48 -3.51 16.54 1.31
C LEU A 48 -4.95 16.40 0.82
N THR A 49 -5.56 15.22 0.96
CA THR A 49 -6.97 15.00 0.60
C THR A 49 -7.95 15.76 1.49
N GLU A 50 -7.55 16.09 2.73
CA GLU A 50 -8.33 16.92 3.63
C GLU A 50 -8.16 18.41 3.31
N ALA A 51 -6.93 18.83 2.96
CA ALA A 51 -6.61 20.21 2.64
C ALA A 51 -7.09 20.67 1.25
N SER A 52 -7.28 19.76 0.30
CA SER A 52 -7.65 20.09 -1.08
C SER A 52 -8.82 19.26 -1.59
N LEU A 53 -9.97 19.91 -1.80
CA LEU A 53 -11.14 19.27 -2.41
C LEU A 53 -10.85 18.72 -3.80
N HIS A 54 -10.00 19.38 -4.60
CA HIS A 54 -9.58 18.85 -5.89
C HIS A 54 -8.87 17.51 -5.74
N ILE A 55 -7.92 17.40 -4.82
CA ILE A 55 -7.21 16.13 -4.55
C ILE A 55 -8.15 15.09 -3.96
N HIS A 56 -9.07 15.49 -3.09
CA HIS A 56 -10.11 14.59 -2.57
C HIS A 56 -10.86 13.91 -3.72
N LEU A 57 -11.40 14.70 -4.66
CA LEU A 57 -12.18 14.21 -5.80
C LEU A 57 -11.34 13.34 -6.74
N VAL A 58 -10.14 13.81 -7.07
CA VAL A 58 -9.19 13.10 -7.95
C VAL A 58 -8.82 11.73 -7.37
N THR A 59 -8.68 11.61 -6.04
CA THR A 59 -8.41 10.34 -5.36
C THR A 59 -9.66 9.53 -5.05
N GLN A 60 -10.87 9.91 -5.47
CA GLN A 60 -12.07 9.05 -5.39
C GLN A 60 -12.14 8.02 -6.54
N ASP A 61 -10.99 7.61 -7.07
CA ASP A 61 -10.88 6.54 -8.06
C ASP A 61 -10.40 5.23 -7.41
N ASN A 62 -11.13 4.15 -7.66
CA ASN A 62 -10.80 2.85 -7.09
C ASN A 62 -9.52 2.26 -7.69
N LEU A 63 -9.23 2.55 -8.97
CA LEU A 63 -8.02 2.08 -9.64
C LEU A 63 -6.77 2.75 -9.04
N PHE A 64 -6.82 4.06 -8.77
CA PHE A 64 -5.79 4.79 -8.04
C PHE A 64 -5.44 4.07 -6.73
N TRP A 65 -6.41 3.79 -5.87
CA TRP A 65 -6.14 3.14 -4.57
C TRP A 65 -5.63 1.70 -4.73
N LYS A 66 -6.13 0.95 -5.71
CA LYS A 66 -5.60 -0.38 -6.02
C LYS A 66 -4.11 -0.32 -6.35
N GLN A 67 -3.71 0.60 -7.24
CA GLN A 67 -2.31 0.78 -7.60
C GLN A 67 -1.47 1.30 -6.43
N TYR A 68 -2.02 2.24 -5.65
CA TYR A 68 -1.37 2.80 -4.47
C TYR A 68 -1.09 1.71 -3.43
N MET A 69 -2.05 0.82 -3.17
CA MET A 69 -1.88 -0.36 -2.31
C MET A 69 -0.80 -1.30 -2.84
N GLN A 70 -0.81 -1.61 -4.13
CA GLN A 70 0.17 -2.51 -4.74
C GLN A 70 1.60 -2.00 -4.58
N GLN A 71 1.79 -0.67 -4.61
CA GLN A 71 3.08 -0.03 -4.43
C GLN A 71 3.47 0.11 -2.94
N ASN A 72 2.55 0.53 -2.08
CA ASN A 72 2.85 0.90 -0.69
C ASN A 72 2.65 -0.23 0.33
N MET A 73 2.05 -1.35 -0.08
CA MET A 73 1.86 -2.54 0.77
C MET A 73 2.43 -3.81 0.11
N PRO A 74 3.73 -3.83 -0.26
CA PRO A 74 4.35 -4.98 -0.93
C PRO A 74 4.32 -6.28 -0.09
N TRP A 75 4.28 -6.14 1.24
CA TRP A 75 4.12 -7.23 2.21
C TRP A 75 2.74 -7.91 2.22
N PHE A 76 1.76 -7.33 1.53
CA PHE A 76 0.40 -7.88 1.37
C PHE A 76 0.28 -8.56 0.00
N TRP A 77 0.98 -9.69 -0.16
CA TRP A 77 1.06 -10.42 -1.43
C TRP A 77 -0.29 -10.96 -1.91
N GLU A 78 -1.30 -11.06 -1.04
CA GLU A 78 -2.65 -11.49 -1.42
C GLU A 78 -3.25 -10.58 -2.50
N LEU A 79 -2.94 -9.28 -2.44
CA LEU A 79 -3.34 -8.31 -3.46
C LEU A 79 -2.60 -8.51 -4.79
N GLN A 80 -1.37 -9.03 -4.75
CA GLN A 80 -0.57 -9.32 -5.94
C GLN A 80 -0.97 -10.66 -6.56
N ALA A 81 -1.23 -11.67 -5.73
CA ALA A 81 -1.71 -13.00 -6.14
C ALA A 81 -3.13 -12.93 -6.74
N ALA A 82 -3.94 -11.97 -6.31
CA ALA A 82 -5.26 -11.68 -6.87
C ALA A 82 -5.22 -11.18 -8.33
N LYS A 83 -4.07 -11.07 -9.00
CA LYS A 83 -4.04 -10.87 -10.46
C LYS A 83 -4.79 -11.97 -11.23
N ASN A 84 -4.83 -13.19 -10.68
CA ASN A 84 -5.51 -14.34 -11.29
C ASN A 84 -6.90 -14.64 -10.69
N GLN A 85 -7.26 -14.02 -9.56
CA GLN A 85 -8.56 -14.20 -8.91
C GLN A 85 -9.33 -12.88 -8.98
N LYS A 86 -10.53 -12.88 -9.59
CA LYS A 86 -11.35 -11.66 -9.66
C LYS A 86 -11.70 -11.20 -8.24
N ALA A 87 -11.07 -10.10 -7.81
CA ALA A 87 -11.51 -9.39 -6.62
C ALA A 87 -13.00 -9.01 -6.77
N PRO A 88 -13.76 -8.92 -5.67
CA PRO A 88 -15.15 -8.48 -5.73
C PRO A 88 -15.25 -7.14 -6.46
N ALA A 89 -16.18 -7.04 -7.42
CA ALA A 89 -16.34 -5.83 -8.24
C ALA A 89 -16.73 -4.60 -7.39
N ASP A 90 -17.32 -4.84 -6.23
CA ASP A 90 -17.78 -3.84 -5.26
C ASP A 90 -16.73 -3.48 -4.19
N LEU A 91 -15.50 -4.00 -4.28
CA LEU A 91 -14.46 -3.72 -3.30
C LEU A 91 -13.96 -2.27 -3.40
N ASN A 92 -14.09 -1.51 -2.31
CA ASN A 92 -13.52 -0.18 -2.17
C ASN A 92 -12.06 -0.26 -1.66
N TYR A 93 -11.10 -0.09 -2.58
CA TYR A 93 -9.67 -0.17 -2.27
C TYR A 93 -9.20 0.95 -1.33
N LYS A 94 -9.81 2.14 -1.35
CA LYS A 94 -9.49 3.21 -0.38
C LYS A 94 -9.77 2.75 1.05
N ARG A 95 -10.95 2.19 1.26
CA ARG A 95 -11.38 1.70 2.57
C ARG A 95 -10.58 0.49 3.00
N MET A 96 -10.29 -0.42 2.07
CA MET A 96 -9.40 -1.57 2.33
C MET A 96 -8.01 -1.12 2.75
N TYR A 97 -7.43 -0.14 2.05
CA TYR A 97 -6.14 0.45 2.41
C TYR A 97 -6.17 1.04 3.82
N MET A 98 -7.12 1.92 4.12
CA MET A 98 -7.25 2.56 5.43
C MET A 98 -7.46 1.53 6.55
N TRP A 99 -8.27 0.50 6.30
CA TRP A 99 -8.52 -0.58 7.26
C TRP A 99 -7.26 -1.41 7.51
N LEU A 100 -6.58 -1.87 6.45
CA LEU A 100 -5.34 -2.64 6.57
C LEU A 100 -4.26 -1.82 7.27
N GLU A 101 -4.11 -0.55 6.91
CA GLU A 101 -3.14 0.33 7.52
C GLU A 101 -3.36 0.48 9.02
N LYS A 102 -4.61 0.67 9.45
CA LYS A 102 -4.99 0.76 10.86
C LYS A 102 -4.76 -0.55 11.60
N MET A 103 -5.17 -1.69 11.02
CA MET A 103 -5.11 -2.99 11.67
C MET A 103 -3.69 -3.58 11.74
N THR A 104 -2.83 -3.24 10.78
CA THR A 104 -1.45 -3.74 10.71
C THR A 104 -0.43 -2.76 11.26
N ALA A 105 -0.86 -1.60 11.76
CA ALA A 105 0.03 -0.62 12.36
C ALA A 105 0.79 -1.27 13.55
N PRO A 106 2.11 -1.04 13.68
CA PRO A 106 2.89 -1.58 14.79
C PRO A 106 2.32 -1.11 16.13
N ARG A 107 1.73 -2.02 16.90
CA ARG A 107 1.22 -1.77 18.26
C ARG A 107 1.56 -2.95 19.14
N TYR A 108 1.88 -2.67 20.40
CA TYR A 108 2.10 -3.71 21.40
C TYR A 108 0.75 -4.36 21.76
N GLY A 109 0.69 -5.69 21.86
CA GLY A 109 -0.51 -6.41 22.25
C GLY A 109 -1.66 -6.29 21.23
N MET A 110 -1.44 -6.79 20.01
CA MET A 110 -2.47 -6.77 18.98
C MET A 110 -3.53 -7.85 19.27
N ASP A 111 -4.78 -7.45 19.45
CA ASP A 111 -5.87 -8.35 19.86
C ASP A 111 -6.41 -9.21 18.70
N ASP A 112 -6.23 -8.80 17.45
CA ASP A 112 -6.75 -9.52 16.28
C ASP A 112 -5.76 -10.58 15.77
N VAL A 113 -5.87 -11.78 16.35
CA VAL A 113 -5.05 -12.96 16.00
C VAL A 113 -5.04 -13.27 14.50
N LYS A 114 -6.10 -12.90 13.77
CA LYS A 114 -6.24 -13.21 12.33
C LYS A 114 -5.32 -12.35 11.45
N LEU A 115 -4.92 -11.17 11.93
CA LEU A 115 -4.10 -10.23 11.18
C LEU A 115 -2.64 -10.16 11.67
N ILE A 116 -2.30 -10.86 12.75
CA ILE A 116 -0.93 -10.92 13.28
C ILE A 116 0.07 -11.34 12.21
N GLY A 117 -0.26 -12.35 11.38
CA GLY A 117 0.61 -12.78 10.30
C GLY A 117 0.92 -11.67 9.30
N VAL A 118 -0.10 -10.90 8.91
CA VAL A 118 0.02 -9.78 7.97
C VAL A 118 0.83 -8.63 8.57
N ALA A 119 0.54 -8.27 9.83
CA ALA A 119 1.25 -7.23 10.56
C ALA A 119 2.72 -7.60 10.80
N ASN A 120 3.02 -8.86 11.10
CA ASN A 120 4.39 -9.34 11.22
C ASN A 120 5.15 -9.22 9.90
N ARG A 121 4.53 -9.53 8.75
CA ARG A 121 5.13 -9.30 7.44
C ARG A 121 5.43 -7.83 7.22
N ARG A 122 4.46 -6.94 7.45
CA ARG A 122 4.67 -5.49 7.37
C ARG A 122 5.88 -5.02 8.19
N ARG A 123 6.02 -5.54 9.42
CA ARG A 123 7.10 -5.16 10.34
C ARG A 123 8.48 -5.57 9.85
N ILE A 124 8.63 -6.77 9.28
CA ILE A 124 9.94 -7.30 8.88
C ILE A 124 10.29 -7.02 7.42
N TRP A 125 9.33 -6.57 6.61
CA TRP A 125 9.46 -6.45 5.15
C TRP A 125 10.70 -5.66 4.71
N GLY A 126 10.88 -4.43 5.22
CA GLY A 126 12.01 -3.59 4.84
C GLY A 126 13.37 -4.21 5.18
N VAL A 127 13.46 -4.90 6.33
CA VAL A 127 14.69 -5.62 6.71
C VAL A 127 14.96 -6.79 5.76
N CYS A 128 13.90 -7.50 5.35
CA CYS A 128 14.02 -8.56 4.35
C CYS A 128 14.41 -8.02 2.97
N GLU A 129 13.94 -6.85 2.56
CA GLU A 129 14.36 -6.19 1.31
C GLU A 129 15.86 -5.88 1.34
N ASP A 130 16.35 -5.26 2.42
CA ASP A 130 17.78 -4.96 2.59
C ASP A 130 18.66 -6.23 2.60
N LEU A 131 18.14 -7.32 3.18
CA LEU A 131 18.85 -8.60 3.25
C LEU A 131 18.82 -9.37 1.93
N ALA A 132 17.72 -9.30 1.18
CA ALA A 132 17.53 -10.05 -0.06
C ALA A 132 18.63 -9.72 -1.08
N ASP A 133 18.99 -8.44 -1.22
CA ASP A 133 20.06 -8.01 -2.12
C ASP A 133 21.42 -8.61 -1.73
N ARG A 134 21.72 -8.65 -0.44
CA ARG A 134 22.98 -9.24 0.07
C ARG A 134 23.00 -10.74 -0.16
N TYR A 135 21.89 -11.42 0.12
CA TYR A 135 21.72 -12.85 -0.08
C TYR A 135 21.89 -13.22 -1.56
N ASN A 136 21.20 -12.53 -2.47
CA ASN A 136 21.31 -12.75 -3.91
C ASN A 136 22.74 -12.54 -4.43
N LYS A 137 23.47 -11.54 -3.91
CA LYS A 137 24.88 -11.34 -4.26
C LYS A 137 25.76 -12.50 -3.79
N SER A 138 25.54 -13.03 -2.58
CA SER A 138 26.32 -14.19 -2.08
C SER A 138 26.06 -15.48 -2.86
N LEU A 139 24.86 -15.69 -3.39
CA LEU A 139 24.54 -16.88 -4.19
C LEU A 139 25.24 -16.88 -5.56
N ASN A 140 25.51 -15.70 -6.11
CA ASN A 140 26.17 -15.54 -7.41
C ASN A 140 27.70 -15.50 -7.31
N GLN A 141 28.27 -15.62 -6.10
CA GLN A 141 29.71 -15.76 -5.94
C GLN A 141 30.10 -17.23 -6.16
N PRO A 142 31.14 -17.51 -6.96
CA PRO A 142 31.68 -18.86 -7.05
C PRO A 142 32.07 -19.30 -5.64
N THR A 143 31.56 -20.44 -5.21
CA THR A 143 31.91 -21.07 -3.94
C THR A 143 33.42 -21.09 -3.79
N VAL A 144 33.95 -20.25 -2.89
CA VAL A 144 35.32 -20.40 -2.44
C VAL A 144 35.36 -21.75 -1.74
N ASN A 145 36.01 -22.74 -2.36
CA ASN A 145 36.21 -24.05 -1.76
C ASN A 145 36.75 -23.83 -0.34
N PRO A 146 36.12 -24.40 0.70
CA PRO A 146 36.65 -24.30 2.05
C PRO A 146 38.07 -24.85 2.00
N MET A 147 39.03 -23.99 2.37
CA MET A 147 40.46 -24.29 2.44
C MET A 147 40.68 -25.71 2.96
N GLN A 148 41.30 -26.56 2.13
CA GLN A 148 41.94 -27.78 2.61
C GLN A 148 42.97 -27.36 3.64
N TRP A 149 42.65 -27.57 4.93
CA TRP A 149 43.65 -27.57 5.97
C TRP A 149 44.59 -28.73 5.67
N GLY A 150 45.76 -28.40 5.11
CA GLY A 150 46.81 -29.36 4.83
C GLY A 150 47.21 -30.06 6.12
N SER A 151 47.08 -31.39 6.12
CA SER A 151 47.76 -32.24 7.09
C SER A 151 49.25 -32.21 6.77
N GLY A 152 50.03 -31.68 7.69
CA GLY A 152 51.49 -31.70 7.71
C GLY A 152 51.96 -31.78 9.15
#